data_AF-A0A9X2BMQ6-F1
#
_entry.id   AF-A0A9X2BMQ6-F1
#
_cell.length_a   1.000
_cell.length_b   1.000
_cell.length_c   1.000
_cell.angle_alpha   90.00
_cell.angle_beta   90.00
_cell.angle_gamma   90.00
#
_symmetry.space_group_name_H-M   'P 1'
#
loop_
_entity.id
_entity.type
_entity.pdbx_description
1 polymer ?
#
loop_
_entity_poly.entity_id
_entity_poly.type
_entity_poly.pdbx_seq_one_letter_code
_entity_poly.pdbx_strand_id
1 'polypeptide(L)'
;MKQIYSLLFLLLFTTIFAQAPAGYYSSANGSGYTLKTQLYNIIKGHTVLSYGELYVTYETSDVDHSYENDGSVLDMYSENPTGIDPYNFSINATQRCGSSGYDNEGDCYNREHIIPQSVFNEQSPMVSDAHFITPTDGKVNGIRSNYPHSNVTVPTLVTQNGSKLGLSTTSGYSGLVFEPIDEFKGDIARMYFYFATRYENTIASYTYPMFNGSSKKAFTTSFLNQLLAWHNLDPVSDKEIERNNAIYARQNNRNPYIDHPEYVAAVWTTELPDTEAPTAVTDLTITALTSNSATLNWTAATDNVAVTGYDIYVDNVYKSTQNGLTSTITGLLPSTSYSFYIITRDDERNSSIASTTAIGTTTATPTGGSGATELFFSEYVEGSSFNKALEIANFTGADVNLAGYSIKKQSNGAGAWTTGFNLTGNLASGSVFVVVAPQIAVTCYSTANANLISNNQEAYNGDDPIGLFKDGVLIDIVGTFNGGTAKFGADVTLRRKPSIVAPNITFDKIGEWDIYGKDICDGIGSHSVTTLGTNTFESSNFNIYPNPSKGTIKIKFEDANEKHTIQIFTILGQKVYDKTLKNSPLSTVENLQTGIYFVKITNENTTVTKKIIVN
;
A
#
# COMPACT_ATOMS: atom_id res chain seq x y z
N MET A 1 70.03 -55.84 43.29
CA MET A 1 70.29 -54.43 42.89
C MET A 1 69.29 -54.07 41.80
N LYS A 2 68.71 -52.88 41.92
CA LYS A 2 67.39 -52.48 41.38
C LYS A 2 67.40 -52.30 39.86
N GLN A 3 66.36 -52.83 39.20
CA GLN A 3 66.02 -52.53 37.82
C GLN A 3 65.38 -51.14 37.73
N ILE A 4 65.90 -50.29 36.83
CA ILE A 4 65.36 -48.97 36.54
C ILE A 4 64.42 -49.11 35.35
N TYR A 5 63.13 -48.89 35.56
CA TYR A 5 62.14 -48.74 34.50
C TYR A 5 62.01 -47.25 34.19
N SER A 6 62.44 -46.82 33.00
CA SER A 6 62.17 -45.48 32.48
C SER A 6 60.73 -45.44 31.96
N LEU A 7 59.86 -44.70 32.66
CA LEU A 7 58.50 -44.41 32.21
C LEU A 7 58.55 -43.22 31.25
N LEU A 8 58.31 -43.46 29.96
CA LEU A 8 58.14 -42.41 28.95
C LEU A 8 56.69 -41.90 29.04
N PHE A 9 56.49 -40.72 29.62
CA PHE A 9 55.17 -40.06 29.66
C PHE A 9 54.94 -39.35 28.33
N LEU A 10 54.11 -39.93 27.46
CA LEU A 10 53.65 -39.30 26.22
C LEU A 10 52.52 -38.32 26.57
N LEU A 11 52.84 -37.03 26.71
CA LEU A 11 51.84 -35.96 26.81
C LEU A 11 51.21 -35.74 25.42
N LEU A 12 50.07 -36.38 25.17
CA LEU A 12 49.17 -35.98 24.08
C LEU A 12 48.53 -34.65 24.48
N PHE A 13 48.98 -33.55 23.87
CA PHE A 13 48.19 -32.31 23.82
C PHE A 13 47.14 -32.48 22.72
N THR A 14 45.90 -32.78 23.09
CA THR A 14 44.75 -32.60 22.19
C THR A 14 44.34 -31.14 22.27
N THR A 15 44.63 -30.36 21.24
CA THR A 15 43.96 -29.07 21.01
C THR A 15 42.50 -29.39 20.67
N ILE A 16 41.60 -29.19 21.63
CA ILE A 16 40.16 -29.32 21.40
C ILE A 16 39.73 -28.00 20.76
N PHE A 17 39.68 -27.95 19.42
CA PHE A 17 38.92 -26.90 18.75
C PHE A 17 37.45 -27.08 19.15
N ALA A 18 36.87 -26.10 19.83
CA ALA A 18 35.50 -26.19 20.34
C ALA A 18 34.50 -26.06 19.18
N GLN A 19 34.30 -27.15 18.43
CA GLN A 19 33.27 -27.24 17.39
C GLN A 19 31.86 -27.01 17.96
N ALA A 20 30.88 -26.76 17.08
CA ALA A 20 29.49 -26.66 17.47
C ALA A 20 29.10 -27.88 18.35
N PRO A 21 28.32 -27.68 19.43
CA PRO A 21 27.94 -28.78 20.31
C PRO A 21 27.36 -29.96 19.53
N ALA A 22 27.67 -31.18 19.95
CA ALA A 22 27.12 -32.37 19.30
C ALA A 22 25.59 -32.28 19.20
N GLY A 23 25.06 -32.44 17.99
CA GLY A 23 23.62 -32.34 17.71
C GLY A 23 23.06 -30.92 17.54
N TYR A 24 23.88 -29.87 17.62
CA TYR A 24 23.44 -28.47 17.51
C TYR A 24 22.66 -28.18 16.20
N TYR A 25 23.09 -28.79 15.09
CA TYR A 25 22.42 -28.67 13.78
C TYR A 25 21.54 -29.87 13.40
N SER A 26 21.18 -30.74 14.35
CA SER A 26 20.44 -31.99 14.06
C SER A 26 19.06 -31.80 13.40
N SER A 27 18.45 -30.62 13.53
CA SER A 27 17.19 -30.27 12.88
C SER A 27 17.34 -29.61 11.50
N ALA A 28 18.57 -29.35 11.04
CA ALA A 28 18.87 -28.70 9.77
C ALA A 28 19.04 -29.72 8.63
N ASN A 29 17.94 -30.38 8.23
CA ASN A 29 17.94 -31.49 7.26
C ASN A 29 17.34 -31.12 5.89
N GLY A 30 16.88 -29.88 5.70
CA GLY A 30 16.24 -29.41 4.47
C GLY A 30 17.24 -28.89 3.43
N SER A 31 16.70 -28.19 2.42
CA SER A 31 17.44 -27.41 1.43
C SER A 31 16.69 -26.10 1.14
N GLY A 32 17.32 -25.18 0.40
CA GLY A 32 16.77 -23.88 0.05
C GLY A 32 16.26 -23.10 1.25
N TYR A 33 15.11 -22.44 1.10
CA TYR A 33 14.49 -21.70 2.20
C TYR A 33 14.02 -22.58 3.36
N THR A 34 13.72 -23.86 3.15
CA THR A 34 13.39 -24.77 4.25
C THR A 34 14.58 -24.93 5.20
N LEU A 35 15.79 -25.09 4.64
CA LEU A 35 17.02 -25.14 5.43
C LEU A 35 17.26 -23.81 6.15
N LYS A 36 17.08 -22.68 5.47
CA LYS A 36 17.20 -21.34 6.08
C LYS A 36 16.30 -21.20 7.32
N THR A 37 15.02 -21.55 7.21
CA THR A 37 14.06 -21.49 8.32
C THR A 37 14.43 -22.46 9.45
N GLN A 38 14.96 -23.65 9.15
CA GLN A 38 15.47 -24.57 10.16
C GLN A 38 16.67 -23.97 10.91
N LEU A 39 17.62 -23.37 10.20
CA LEU A 39 18.77 -22.67 10.78
C LEU A 39 18.32 -21.47 11.62
N TYR A 40 17.38 -20.66 11.13
CA TYR A 40 16.74 -19.60 11.90
C TYR A 40 16.21 -20.12 13.23
N ASN A 41 15.46 -21.22 13.22
CA ASN A 41 14.90 -21.79 14.45
C ASN A 41 15.97 -22.26 15.45
N ILE A 42 17.13 -22.71 14.97
CA ILE A 42 18.28 -23.08 15.80
C ILE A 42 18.91 -21.84 16.44
N ILE A 43 19.13 -20.76 15.66
CA ILE A 43 19.96 -19.62 16.09
C ILE A 43 19.17 -18.40 16.59
N LYS A 44 17.83 -18.39 16.46
CA LYS A 44 16.98 -17.24 16.82
C LYS A 44 16.95 -16.93 18.32
N GLY A 45 17.19 -17.92 19.16
CA GLY A 45 17.31 -17.74 20.61
C GLY A 45 18.78 -17.56 20.97
N HIS A 46 19.16 -16.39 21.48
CA HIS A 46 20.52 -16.13 21.96
C HIS A 46 20.49 -15.21 23.18
N THR A 47 21.58 -15.24 23.95
CA THR A 47 21.82 -14.33 25.08
C THR A 47 22.08 -12.94 24.53
N VAL A 48 21.14 -12.02 24.74
CA VAL A 48 21.26 -10.63 24.30
C VAL A 48 22.20 -9.89 25.25
N LEU A 49 23.34 -9.44 24.72
CA LEU A 49 24.31 -8.64 25.46
C LEU A 49 23.97 -7.15 25.37
N SER A 50 24.50 -6.34 26.30
CA SER A 50 24.39 -4.88 26.16
C SER A 50 25.32 -4.39 25.04
N TYR A 51 25.05 -3.19 24.50
CA TYR A 51 25.91 -2.60 23.47
C TYR A 51 27.37 -2.39 23.93
N GLY A 52 27.60 -2.19 25.23
CA GLY A 52 28.95 -2.07 25.81
C GLY A 52 29.66 -3.41 25.98
N GLU A 53 28.91 -4.50 26.15
CA GLU A 53 29.42 -5.86 26.36
C GLU A 53 30.04 -6.48 25.07
N LEU A 54 29.84 -5.85 23.92
CA LEU A 54 30.56 -6.19 22.68
C LEU A 54 32.07 -6.08 22.88
N TYR A 55 32.54 -5.04 23.56
CA TYR A 55 33.97 -4.88 23.80
C TYR A 55 34.57 -5.99 24.65
N VAL A 56 33.82 -6.51 25.63
CA VAL A 56 34.23 -7.67 26.44
C VAL A 56 34.20 -8.95 25.61
N THR A 57 33.35 -9.01 24.58
CA THR A 57 33.30 -10.15 23.66
C THR A 57 34.55 -10.18 22.77
N TYR A 58 34.95 -9.02 22.24
CA TYR A 58 36.14 -8.86 21.38
C TYR A 58 37.44 -9.29 22.04
N GLU A 59 37.56 -9.14 23.37
CA GLU A 59 38.69 -9.65 24.17
C GLU A 59 38.95 -11.16 23.99
N THR A 60 38.00 -11.89 23.39
CA THR A 60 38.16 -13.31 23.05
C THR A 60 37.82 -13.64 21.60
N SER A 61 37.02 -12.84 20.91
CA SER A 61 36.50 -13.16 19.56
C SER A 61 37.25 -12.49 18.42
N ASP A 62 37.92 -11.37 18.65
CA ASP A 62 38.51 -10.53 17.60
C ASP A 62 39.93 -10.12 18.02
N VAL A 63 40.72 -11.08 18.49
CA VAL A 63 42.14 -10.93 18.82
C VAL A 63 42.96 -11.47 17.66
N ASP A 64 43.93 -10.71 17.17
CA ASP A 64 44.79 -11.18 16.10
C ASP A 64 45.78 -12.24 16.61
N HIS A 65 45.45 -13.49 16.28
CA HIS A 65 46.34 -14.64 16.40
C HIS A 65 46.72 -15.25 15.04
N SER A 66 46.22 -14.67 13.95
CA SER A 66 46.22 -15.30 12.62
C SER A 66 47.24 -14.70 11.67
N TYR A 67 47.53 -13.40 11.79
CA TYR A 67 48.47 -12.69 10.92
C TYR A 67 49.79 -12.44 11.66
N GLU A 68 50.03 -11.23 12.16
CA GLU A 68 51.21 -10.92 12.97
C GLU A 68 51.22 -11.70 14.30
N ASN A 69 50.04 -12.15 14.76
CA ASN A 69 49.86 -12.88 16.02
C ASN A 69 50.45 -12.09 17.20
N ASP A 70 50.15 -10.79 17.21
CA ASP A 70 50.65 -9.83 18.19
C ASP A 70 49.67 -9.57 19.35
N GLY A 71 48.48 -10.18 19.30
CA GLY A 71 47.42 -10.03 20.30
C GLY A 71 46.70 -8.68 20.25
N SER A 72 46.85 -7.94 19.15
CA SER A 72 46.08 -6.72 18.89
C SER A 72 44.62 -7.05 18.54
N VAL A 73 43.81 -6.00 18.38
CA VAL A 73 42.45 -6.13 17.81
C VAL A 73 42.58 -6.59 16.37
N LEU A 74 41.92 -7.70 16.01
CA LEU A 74 41.80 -8.10 14.63
C LEU A 74 40.81 -7.19 13.90
N ASP A 75 41.34 -6.13 13.29
CA ASP A 75 40.58 -5.12 12.56
C ASP A 75 40.68 -5.36 11.05
N MET A 76 39.61 -5.85 10.44
CA MET A 76 39.53 -6.09 8.99
C MET A 76 39.77 -4.85 8.11
N TYR A 77 39.74 -3.64 8.67
CA TYR A 77 39.97 -2.37 7.97
C TYR A 77 41.40 -1.81 8.15
N SER A 78 42.19 -2.36 9.06
CA SER A 78 43.63 -2.07 9.16
C SER A 78 44.48 -3.22 8.64
N GLU A 79 44.01 -4.46 8.81
CA GLU A 79 44.78 -5.68 8.59
C GLU A 79 45.46 -5.72 7.21
N ASN A 80 46.74 -6.07 7.20
CA ASN A 80 47.54 -6.36 6.01
C ASN A 80 48.00 -7.83 6.00
N PRO A 81 47.29 -8.72 5.29
CA PRO A 81 47.55 -10.17 5.35
C PRO A 81 48.93 -10.63 4.87
N THR A 82 49.73 -9.74 4.27
CA THR A 82 51.03 -10.05 3.67
C THR A 82 52.21 -9.35 4.34
N GLY A 83 51.98 -8.56 5.40
CA GLY A 83 53.03 -7.86 6.11
C GLY A 83 52.44 -6.92 7.16
N ILE A 84 53.29 -6.17 7.85
CA ILE A 84 52.88 -5.38 9.02
C ILE A 84 51.70 -4.45 8.70
N ASP A 85 50.74 -4.45 9.62
CA ASP A 85 49.65 -3.50 9.67
C ASP A 85 50.09 -2.03 9.60
N PRO A 86 49.33 -1.17 8.87
CA PRO A 86 49.58 0.26 8.86
C PRO A 86 49.45 0.88 10.26
N TYR A 87 48.59 0.29 11.11
CA TYR A 87 48.37 0.61 12.50
C TYR A 87 47.58 -0.53 13.16
N ASN A 88 47.72 -0.68 14.48
CA ASN A 88 46.98 -1.69 15.25
C ASN A 88 46.46 -1.09 16.56
N PHE A 89 45.53 -1.80 17.21
CA PHE A 89 44.94 -1.39 18.47
C PHE A 89 45.17 -2.43 19.55
N SER A 90 45.47 -1.98 20.77
CA SER A 90 45.39 -2.87 21.92
C SER A 90 43.93 -3.24 22.17
N ILE A 91 43.69 -4.54 22.38
CA ILE A 91 42.37 -5.07 22.76
C ILE A 91 41.84 -4.47 24.07
N ASN A 92 42.73 -3.89 24.88
CA ASN A 92 42.41 -3.23 26.14
C ASN A 92 41.63 -1.91 25.94
N ALA A 93 40.96 -1.46 27.01
CA ALA A 93 39.95 -0.39 26.95
C ALA A 93 40.42 1.02 26.54
N THR A 94 41.72 1.26 26.37
CA THR A 94 42.29 2.62 26.22
C THR A 94 42.21 3.21 24.81
N GLN A 95 41.99 2.41 23.76
CA GLN A 95 41.98 2.88 22.37
C GLN A 95 40.59 2.79 21.70
N ARG A 96 39.51 2.76 22.50
CA ARG A 96 38.13 2.74 22.01
C ARG A 96 37.66 4.14 21.64
N CYS A 97 36.96 4.27 20.52
CA CYS A 97 36.42 5.56 20.10
C CYS A 97 35.33 6.08 21.06
N GLY A 98 35.41 7.37 21.39
CA GLY A 98 34.38 8.09 22.15
C GLY A 98 33.52 8.96 21.24
N SER A 99 33.16 10.17 21.71
CA SER A 99 32.51 11.19 20.87
C SER A 99 33.48 11.92 19.91
N SER A 100 34.76 11.55 19.92
CA SER A 100 35.86 12.10 19.13
C SER A 100 36.87 10.98 18.80
N GLY A 101 37.85 11.26 17.93
CA GLY A 101 38.86 10.27 17.50
C GLY A 101 38.63 9.68 16.11
N TYR A 102 37.89 10.37 15.26
CA TYR A 102 37.57 9.94 13.88
C TYR A 102 38.31 10.79 12.84
N ASP A 103 39.43 11.41 13.23
CA ASP A 103 40.12 12.38 12.41
C ASP A 103 41.02 11.66 11.39
N ASN A 104 41.79 10.67 11.86
CA ASN A 104 42.72 9.87 11.07
C ASN A 104 42.50 8.37 11.31
N GLU A 105 42.89 7.57 10.32
CA GLU A 105 43.05 6.12 10.50
C GLU A 105 44.11 5.84 11.57
N GLY A 106 43.84 4.92 12.49
CA GLY A 106 44.71 4.54 13.61
C GLY A 106 44.48 5.31 14.92
N ASP A 107 43.53 6.25 14.96
CA ASP A 107 43.25 7.05 16.17
C ASP A 107 42.60 6.19 17.29
N CYS A 108 41.61 5.38 16.92
CA CYS A 108 40.86 4.49 17.82
C CYS A 108 40.06 3.45 17.04
N TYR A 109 39.59 2.40 17.71
CA TYR A 109 38.65 1.43 17.12
C TYR A 109 37.22 1.59 17.66
N ASN A 110 36.24 1.30 16.82
CA ASN A 110 34.81 1.32 17.10
C ASN A 110 34.15 -0.03 16.74
N ARG A 111 32.85 -0.17 17.01
CA ARG A 111 32.02 -1.30 16.60
C ARG A 111 31.46 -1.03 15.21
N GLU A 112 31.83 -1.84 14.25
CA GLU A 112 31.32 -1.83 12.88
C GLU A 112 30.13 -2.77 12.76
N HIS A 113 28.96 -2.22 12.45
CA HIS A 113 27.77 -3.02 12.15
C HIS A 113 27.76 -3.32 10.65
N ILE A 114 28.13 -4.54 10.25
CA ILE A 114 28.17 -4.92 8.82
C ILE A 114 26.81 -4.67 8.13
N ILE A 115 25.70 -4.86 8.84
CA ILE A 115 24.40 -4.28 8.47
C ILE A 115 24.21 -3.01 9.31
N PRO A 116 24.18 -1.80 8.71
CA PRO A 116 24.16 -0.54 9.47
C PRO A 116 22.99 -0.44 10.46
N GLN A 117 23.23 0.15 11.64
CA GLN A 117 22.19 0.29 12.68
C GLN A 117 20.93 1.04 12.21
N SER A 118 21.09 1.96 11.26
CA SER A 118 19.99 2.71 10.64
C SER A 118 19.01 1.83 9.86
N VAL A 119 19.42 0.63 9.45
CA VAL A 119 18.56 -0.33 8.73
C VAL A 119 17.47 -0.91 9.64
N PHE A 120 17.79 -1.08 10.93
CA PHE A 120 16.90 -1.70 11.91
C PHE A 120 16.59 -0.78 13.10
N ASN A 121 16.81 0.53 12.97
CA ASN A 121 16.50 1.55 13.98
C ASN A 121 17.11 1.26 15.36
N GLU A 122 18.36 0.78 15.38
CA GLU A 122 19.10 0.46 16.62
C GLU A 122 18.38 -0.54 17.54
N GLN A 123 17.42 -1.30 17.01
CA GLN A 123 16.61 -2.20 17.81
C GLN A 123 17.40 -3.40 18.32
N SER A 124 17.08 -3.79 19.55
CA SER A 124 17.51 -5.06 20.14
C SER A 124 16.75 -6.23 19.48
N PRO A 125 17.39 -7.39 19.24
CA PRO A 125 18.74 -7.75 19.68
C PRO A 125 19.85 -7.46 18.66
N MET A 126 19.52 -6.93 17.47
CA MET A 126 20.47 -6.70 16.38
C MET A 126 21.61 -5.76 16.77
N VAL A 127 21.32 -4.71 17.55
CA VAL A 127 22.29 -3.67 17.91
C VAL A 127 23.53 -4.21 18.63
N SER A 128 23.46 -5.38 19.26
CA SER A 128 24.54 -5.98 20.07
C SER A 128 24.87 -7.43 19.74
N ASP A 129 24.51 -7.90 18.54
CA ASP A 129 24.80 -9.27 18.10
C ASP A 129 26.18 -9.36 17.40
N ALA A 130 27.18 -9.87 18.12
CA ALA A 130 28.58 -9.89 17.68
C ALA A 130 28.82 -10.71 16.40
N HIS A 131 27.90 -11.60 16.00
CA HIS A 131 28.08 -12.38 14.77
C HIS A 131 28.12 -11.54 13.49
N PHE A 132 27.66 -10.28 13.51
CA PHE A 132 27.81 -9.35 12.38
C PHE A 132 28.37 -7.97 12.79
N ILE A 133 28.87 -7.86 14.03
CA ILE A 133 29.46 -6.63 14.54
C ILE A 133 30.91 -6.92 14.90
N THR A 134 31.84 -6.21 14.26
CA THR A 134 33.28 -6.39 14.44
C THR A 134 33.92 -5.15 15.04
N PRO A 135 35.07 -5.24 15.73
CA PRO A 135 35.86 -4.07 16.04
C PRO A 135 36.65 -3.63 14.79
N THR A 136 36.54 -2.35 14.43
CA THR A 136 37.32 -1.79 13.32
C THR A 136 37.78 -0.38 13.60
N ASP A 137 38.74 0.12 12.84
CA ASP A 137 39.17 1.51 12.84
C ASP A 137 37.98 2.47 12.77
N GLY A 138 37.97 3.47 13.64
CA GLY A 138 36.89 4.44 13.72
C GLY A 138 36.77 5.29 12.47
N LYS A 139 37.89 5.72 11.88
CA LYS A 139 37.88 6.54 10.66
C LYS A 139 37.33 5.75 9.48
N VAL A 140 37.79 4.51 9.29
CA VAL A 140 37.33 3.65 8.18
C VAL A 140 35.88 3.25 8.36
N ASN A 141 35.43 2.95 9.58
CA ASN A 141 34.00 2.78 9.90
C ASN A 141 33.19 4.03 9.50
N GLY A 142 33.68 5.23 9.83
CA GLY A 142 33.07 6.50 9.42
C GLY A 142 33.04 6.71 7.90
N ILE A 143 34.10 6.31 7.18
CA ILE A 143 34.18 6.32 5.72
C ILE A 143 33.14 5.37 5.10
N ARG A 144 33.02 4.16 5.66
CA ARG A 144 32.05 3.16 5.23
C ARG A 144 30.62 3.66 5.42
N SER A 145 30.34 4.38 6.52
CA SER A 145 29.04 4.97 6.81
C SER A 145 27.91 3.93 6.77
N ASN A 146 26.86 4.13 5.97
CA ASN A 146 25.80 3.15 5.73
C ASN A 146 25.87 2.52 4.34
N TYR A 147 26.98 2.68 3.61
CA TYR A 147 27.11 2.14 2.26
C TYR A 147 27.13 0.60 2.26
N PRO A 148 26.48 -0.06 1.29
CA PRO A 148 26.55 -1.50 1.16
C PRO A 148 27.93 -1.97 0.72
N HIS A 149 28.25 -3.21 1.08
CA HIS A 149 29.50 -3.83 0.67
C HIS A 149 29.39 -4.33 -0.77
N SER A 150 30.34 -3.92 -1.63
CA SER A 150 30.39 -4.31 -3.04
C SER A 150 31.73 -3.97 -3.65
N ASN A 151 32.04 -4.59 -4.78
CA ASN A 151 33.23 -4.24 -5.56
C ASN A 151 33.09 -2.82 -6.14
N VAL A 152 34.14 -2.01 -6.05
CA VAL A 152 34.21 -0.63 -6.53
C VAL A 152 34.77 -0.59 -7.95
N THR A 153 34.05 0.08 -8.86
CA THR A 153 34.53 0.30 -10.25
C THR A 153 35.60 1.38 -10.29
N VAL A 154 35.31 2.52 -9.65
CA VAL A 154 36.19 3.70 -9.61
C VAL A 154 36.26 4.17 -8.16
N PRO A 155 37.41 4.01 -7.49
CA PRO A 155 37.56 4.43 -6.10
C PRO A 155 37.57 5.96 -6.00
N THR A 156 36.74 6.49 -5.11
CA THR A 156 36.79 7.87 -4.65
C THR A 156 37.74 8.05 -3.47
N LEU A 157 37.95 6.99 -2.70
CA LEU A 157 38.89 6.93 -1.58
C LEU A 157 39.44 5.51 -1.45
N VAL A 158 40.70 5.38 -1.02
CA VAL A 158 41.36 4.12 -0.68
C VAL A 158 41.98 4.27 0.72
N THR A 159 41.70 3.35 1.63
CA THR A 159 42.22 3.33 3.00
C THR A 159 43.65 2.79 3.02
N GLN A 160 44.35 2.88 4.16
CA GLN A 160 45.74 2.41 4.24
C GLN A 160 45.89 0.91 4.01
N ASN A 161 44.91 0.10 4.41
CA ASN A 161 44.92 -1.34 4.15
C ASN A 161 44.50 -1.71 2.71
N GLY A 162 44.02 -0.74 1.92
CA GLY A 162 43.62 -0.94 0.52
C GLY A 162 42.13 -1.14 0.29
N SER A 163 41.29 -1.08 1.34
CA SER A 163 39.83 -1.01 1.20
C SER A 163 39.42 0.27 0.46
N LYS A 164 38.28 0.26 -0.23
CA LYS A 164 37.89 1.33 -1.16
C LYS A 164 36.47 1.81 -0.89
N LEU A 165 36.27 3.12 -0.99
CA LEU A 165 34.94 3.71 -1.16
C LEU A 165 34.82 4.19 -2.61
N GLY A 166 33.71 3.87 -3.29
CA GLY A 166 33.48 4.36 -4.65
C GLY A 166 32.19 3.85 -5.28
N LEU A 167 32.03 4.04 -6.59
CA LEU A 167 30.82 3.61 -7.31
C LEU A 167 30.78 2.07 -7.47
N SER A 168 29.61 1.49 -7.21
CA SER A 168 29.37 0.05 -7.32
C SER A 168 29.60 -0.51 -8.72
N THR A 169 30.11 -1.74 -8.79
CA THR A 169 30.05 -2.61 -9.98
C THR A 169 28.77 -3.47 -10.02
N THR A 170 28.01 -3.55 -8.92
CA THR A 170 26.84 -4.44 -8.80
C THR A 170 25.70 -4.00 -9.73
N SER A 171 25.29 -4.90 -10.63
CA SER A 171 24.22 -4.64 -11.60
C SER A 171 22.91 -4.21 -10.92
N GLY A 172 22.29 -3.15 -11.42
CA GLY A 172 21.05 -2.60 -10.85
C GLY A 172 21.24 -1.68 -9.63
N TYR A 173 22.46 -1.46 -9.17
CA TYR A 173 22.76 -0.50 -8.10
C TYR A 173 23.91 0.44 -8.51
N SER A 174 23.63 1.74 -8.60
CA SER A 174 24.60 2.77 -9.04
C SER A 174 25.09 3.69 -7.90
N GLY A 175 24.77 3.37 -6.65
CA GLY A 175 25.20 4.14 -5.49
C GLY A 175 26.66 3.91 -5.10
N LEU A 176 27.11 4.63 -4.08
CA LEU A 176 28.40 4.39 -3.43
C LEU A 176 28.38 3.09 -2.63
N VAL A 177 29.52 2.40 -2.62
CA VAL A 177 29.75 1.13 -1.92
C VAL A 177 31.12 1.15 -1.26
N PHE A 178 31.25 0.34 -0.22
CA PHE A 178 32.53 0.07 0.42
C PHE A 178 33.03 -1.32 0.00
N GLU A 179 34.24 -1.40 -0.54
CA GLU A 179 34.91 -2.63 -0.92
C GLU A 179 36.01 -2.95 0.11
N PRO A 180 35.85 -3.99 0.95
CA PRO A 180 36.93 -4.48 1.79
C PRO A 180 38.00 -5.17 0.93
N ILE A 181 39.20 -5.38 1.47
CA ILE A 181 40.22 -6.21 0.80
C ILE A 181 39.74 -7.65 0.64
N ASP A 182 40.34 -8.39 -0.30
CA ASP A 182 39.87 -9.71 -0.70
C ASP A 182 39.86 -10.75 0.44
N GLU A 183 40.76 -10.62 1.42
CA GLU A 183 40.92 -11.50 2.59
C GLU A 183 39.72 -11.53 3.57
N PHE A 184 38.82 -10.55 3.48
CA PHE A 184 37.66 -10.43 4.38
C PHE A 184 36.32 -10.43 3.66
N LYS A 185 36.31 -10.63 2.34
CA LYS A 185 35.09 -10.60 1.53
C LYS A 185 34.17 -11.77 1.89
N GLY A 186 34.72 -12.94 2.14
CA GLY A 186 34.02 -14.14 2.58
C GLY A 186 33.45 -14.00 3.99
N ASP A 187 34.23 -13.44 4.91
CA ASP A 187 33.82 -13.15 6.29
C ASP A 187 32.57 -12.27 6.29
N ILE A 188 32.64 -11.14 5.58
CA ILE A 188 31.53 -10.19 5.43
C ILE A 188 30.33 -10.87 4.76
N ALA A 189 30.54 -11.72 3.75
CA ALA A 189 29.45 -12.45 3.12
C ALA A 189 28.73 -13.40 4.09
N ARG A 190 29.47 -14.14 4.91
CA ARG A 190 28.91 -15.03 5.94
C ARG A 190 28.21 -14.24 7.05
N MET A 191 28.64 -13.02 7.36
CA MET A 191 27.94 -12.12 8.29
C MET A 191 26.59 -11.64 7.70
N TYR A 192 26.53 -11.33 6.41
CA TYR A 192 25.27 -11.02 5.72
C TYR A 192 24.32 -12.22 5.71
N PHE A 193 24.80 -13.41 5.32
CA PHE A 193 23.98 -14.63 5.32
C PHE A 193 23.46 -14.96 6.73
N TYR A 194 24.31 -14.83 7.74
CA TYR A 194 23.92 -14.94 9.15
C TYR A 194 22.79 -13.97 9.48
N PHE A 195 22.96 -12.67 9.24
CA PHE A 195 21.95 -11.67 9.57
C PHE A 195 20.62 -11.99 8.91
N ALA A 196 20.63 -12.33 7.61
CA ALA A 196 19.43 -12.68 6.86
C ALA A 196 18.72 -13.94 7.35
N THR A 197 19.45 -14.86 7.96
CA THR A 197 18.93 -16.11 8.53
C THR A 197 18.45 -15.89 9.95
N ARG A 198 19.29 -15.29 10.80
CA ARG A 198 19.00 -14.99 12.19
C ARG A 198 17.77 -14.10 12.33
N TYR A 199 17.61 -13.11 11.45
CA TYR A 199 16.52 -12.14 11.46
C TYR A 199 15.47 -12.42 10.36
N GLU A 200 15.30 -13.68 9.97
CA GLU A 200 14.35 -14.09 8.93
C GLU A 200 12.94 -13.54 9.15
N ASN A 201 12.47 -13.51 10.40
CA ASN A 201 11.13 -13.04 10.75
C ASN A 201 10.93 -11.52 10.66
N THR A 202 12.00 -10.73 10.48
CA THR A 202 11.91 -9.26 10.40
C THR A 202 12.59 -8.66 9.17
N ILE A 203 13.48 -9.38 8.49
CA ILE A 203 14.28 -8.83 7.39
C ILE A 203 13.44 -8.26 6.23
N ALA A 204 12.26 -8.81 5.97
CA ALA A 204 11.32 -8.27 4.97
C ALA A 204 10.86 -6.82 5.26
N SER A 205 10.90 -6.38 6.52
CA SER A 205 10.49 -5.04 6.93
C SER A 205 11.58 -3.98 6.80
N TYR A 206 12.82 -4.38 6.54
CA TYR A 206 13.96 -3.47 6.48
C TYR A 206 14.21 -2.97 5.06
N THR A 207 14.47 -1.66 4.94
CA THR A 207 14.85 -1.03 3.68
C THR A 207 16.36 -0.83 3.65
N TYR A 208 17.04 -1.58 2.80
CA TYR A 208 18.47 -1.46 2.55
C TYR A 208 18.78 -1.84 1.10
N PRO A 209 19.74 -1.22 0.39
CA PRO A 209 19.95 -1.50 -1.03
C PRO A 209 20.23 -2.96 -1.39
N MET A 210 20.81 -3.72 -0.46
CA MET A 210 21.07 -5.14 -0.65
C MET A 210 19.81 -6.00 -0.47
N PHE A 211 18.78 -5.50 0.21
CA PHE A 211 17.58 -6.27 0.56
C PHE A 211 16.49 -6.13 -0.50
N ASN A 212 15.70 -7.19 -0.69
CA ASN A 212 14.61 -7.22 -1.67
C ASN A 212 13.20 -7.22 -1.06
N GLY A 213 13.09 -7.06 0.27
CA GLY A 213 11.81 -7.06 0.98
C GLY A 213 11.20 -8.44 1.20
N SER A 214 11.91 -9.53 0.88
CA SER A 214 11.44 -10.91 1.12
C SER A 214 12.16 -11.55 2.30
N SER A 215 11.42 -12.17 3.22
CA SER A 215 12.01 -13.00 4.29
C SER A 215 12.68 -14.26 3.74
N LYS A 216 12.24 -14.76 2.57
CA LYS A 216 12.83 -15.94 1.93
C LYS A 216 14.15 -15.58 1.27
N LYS A 217 14.07 -14.80 0.20
CA LYS A 217 15.21 -14.45 -0.66
C LYS A 217 16.18 -13.47 0.02
N ALA A 218 15.69 -12.60 0.91
CA ALA A 218 16.41 -11.55 1.65
C ALA A 218 17.14 -10.51 0.78
N PHE A 219 17.95 -10.94 -0.17
CA PHE A 219 18.82 -10.11 -0.99
C PHE A 219 18.29 -9.91 -2.40
N THR A 220 18.63 -8.78 -3.03
CA THR A 220 18.47 -8.64 -4.48
C THR A 220 19.40 -9.63 -5.20
N THR A 221 19.00 -10.10 -6.38
CA THR A 221 19.75 -11.13 -7.12
C THR A 221 21.20 -10.74 -7.37
N SER A 222 21.47 -9.47 -7.71
CA SER A 222 22.83 -9.01 -8.01
C SER A 222 23.73 -9.03 -6.77
N PHE A 223 23.24 -8.56 -5.62
CA PHE A 223 23.99 -8.61 -4.37
C PHE A 223 24.16 -10.05 -3.87
N LEU A 224 23.14 -10.89 -4.01
CA LEU A 224 23.23 -12.32 -3.67
C LEU A 224 24.36 -13.01 -4.45
N ASN A 225 24.39 -12.83 -5.77
CA ASN A 225 25.42 -13.41 -6.63
C ASN A 225 26.83 -12.94 -6.24
N GLN A 226 26.98 -11.68 -5.84
CA GLN A 226 28.25 -11.17 -5.35
C GLN A 226 28.65 -11.81 -4.01
N LEU A 227 27.74 -11.89 -3.04
CA LEU A 227 28.02 -12.52 -1.75
C LEU A 227 28.40 -13.99 -1.90
N LEU A 228 27.73 -14.70 -2.83
CA LEU A 228 28.10 -16.06 -3.21
C LEU A 228 29.50 -16.14 -3.81
N ALA A 229 29.86 -15.21 -4.70
CA ALA A 229 31.20 -15.15 -5.28
C ALA A 229 32.27 -14.87 -4.21
N TRP A 230 32.00 -13.91 -3.32
CA TRP A 230 32.89 -13.58 -2.20
C TRP A 230 33.08 -14.77 -1.26
N HIS A 231 32.01 -15.44 -0.85
CA HIS A 231 32.08 -16.65 -0.03
C HIS A 231 32.92 -17.78 -0.67
N ASN A 232 32.82 -17.97 -2.00
CA ASN A 232 33.55 -19.02 -2.71
C ASN A 232 35.02 -18.67 -2.94
N LEU A 233 35.35 -17.38 -3.10
CA LEU A 233 36.70 -16.90 -3.32
C LEU A 233 37.50 -16.75 -2.03
N ASP A 234 36.81 -16.53 -0.92
CA ASP A 234 37.37 -16.42 0.43
C ASP A 234 36.67 -17.43 1.38
N PRO A 235 37.18 -18.69 1.42
CA PRO A 235 36.62 -19.76 2.23
C PRO A 235 36.69 -19.47 3.74
N VAL A 236 35.98 -20.27 4.55
CA VAL A 236 36.05 -20.12 6.00
C VAL A 236 37.48 -20.35 6.50
N SER A 237 37.95 -19.42 7.32
CA SER A 237 39.29 -19.44 7.90
C SER A 237 39.28 -19.82 9.39
N ASP A 238 40.44 -20.19 9.93
CA ASP A 238 40.57 -20.55 11.35
C ASP A 238 40.18 -19.36 12.26
N LYS A 239 40.48 -18.12 11.84
CA LYS A 239 40.10 -16.87 12.54
C LYS A 239 38.59 -16.78 12.75
N GLU A 240 37.80 -17.17 11.75
CA GLU A 240 36.35 -17.15 11.84
C GLU A 240 35.79 -18.26 12.71
N ILE A 241 36.41 -19.45 12.68
CA ILE A 241 36.03 -20.57 13.54
C ILE A 241 36.28 -20.19 15.00
N GLU A 242 37.44 -19.61 15.32
CA GLU A 242 37.77 -19.10 16.66
C GLU A 242 36.81 -18.02 17.11
N ARG A 243 36.54 -17.04 16.25
CA ARG A 243 35.56 -15.97 16.48
C ARG A 243 34.15 -16.53 16.77
N ASN A 244 33.67 -17.47 15.95
CA ASN A 244 32.37 -18.11 16.12
C ASN A 244 32.29 -18.88 17.45
N ASN A 245 33.39 -19.53 17.87
CA ASN A 245 33.48 -20.24 19.14
C ASN A 245 33.43 -19.28 20.35
N ALA A 246 34.18 -18.18 20.28
CA ALA A 246 34.21 -17.16 21.34
C ALA A 246 32.85 -16.46 21.49
N ILE A 247 32.22 -16.09 20.38
CA ILE A 247 30.87 -15.51 20.41
C ILE A 247 29.85 -16.51 20.95
N TYR A 248 29.96 -17.80 20.59
CA TYR A 248 29.08 -18.83 21.15
C TYR A 248 29.17 -18.91 22.68
N ALA A 249 30.38 -18.79 23.25
CA ALA A 249 30.55 -18.80 24.71
C ALA A 249 29.87 -17.60 25.40
N ARG A 250 29.63 -16.49 24.68
CA ARG A 250 29.05 -15.24 25.19
C ARG A 250 27.55 -15.12 24.88
N GLN A 251 27.14 -15.45 23.66
CA GLN A 251 25.78 -15.27 23.15
C GLN A 251 24.98 -16.58 23.03
N ASN A 252 25.61 -17.74 23.17
CA ASN A 252 24.96 -19.06 23.09
C ASN A 252 24.24 -19.33 21.75
N ASN A 253 24.63 -18.64 20.68
CA ASN A 253 24.26 -18.97 19.31
C ASN A 253 25.48 -18.93 18.40
N ARG A 254 25.36 -19.50 17.21
CA ARG A 254 26.46 -19.68 16.25
C ARG A 254 26.08 -19.15 14.88
N ASN A 255 27.09 -18.76 14.09
CA ASN A 255 26.93 -18.53 12.67
C ASN A 255 26.99 -19.89 11.93
N PRO A 256 25.86 -20.38 11.39
CA PRO A 256 25.82 -21.69 10.74
C PRO A 256 26.65 -21.75 9.46
N TYR A 257 26.89 -20.61 8.81
CA TYR A 257 27.67 -20.55 7.58
C TYR A 257 29.18 -20.55 7.82
N ILE A 258 29.62 -20.42 9.08
CA ILE A 258 31.00 -20.67 9.51
C ILE A 258 31.17 -22.15 9.89
N ASP A 259 30.26 -22.70 10.71
CA ASP A 259 30.35 -24.10 11.13
C ASP A 259 30.12 -25.09 9.96
N HIS A 260 29.26 -24.71 9.00
CA HIS A 260 28.87 -25.50 7.83
C HIS A 260 28.86 -24.59 6.57
N PRO A 261 30.03 -24.31 5.97
CA PRO A 261 30.13 -23.46 4.78
C PRO A 261 29.26 -23.96 3.61
N GLU A 262 29.06 -25.27 3.50
CA GLU A 262 28.20 -25.90 2.51
C GLU A 262 26.74 -25.45 2.58
N TYR A 263 26.28 -24.97 3.75
CA TYR A 263 24.93 -24.40 3.88
C TYR A 263 24.75 -23.12 3.07
N VAL A 264 25.83 -22.41 2.69
CA VAL A 264 25.68 -21.26 1.80
C VAL A 264 25.09 -21.70 0.46
N ALA A 265 25.66 -22.73 -0.19
CA ALA A 265 25.08 -23.27 -1.41
C ALA A 265 23.71 -23.93 -1.16
N ALA A 266 23.59 -24.72 -0.09
CA ALA A 266 22.35 -25.44 0.21
C ALA A 266 21.17 -24.53 0.60
N VAL A 267 21.40 -23.25 0.92
CA VAL A 267 20.35 -22.26 1.17
C VAL A 267 20.18 -21.30 -0.02
N TRP A 268 21.28 -20.81 -0.59
CA TRP A 268 21.28 -19.62 -1.43
C TRP A 268 21.48 -19.90 -2.93
N THR A 269 21.75 -21.15 -3.35
CA THR A 269 21.93 -21.52 -4.76
C THR A 269 21.04 -22.65 -5.25
N THR A 270 20.27 -23.28 -4.36
CA THR A 270 19.58 -24.55 -4.58
C THR A 270 18.08 -24.43 -4.84
N GLU A 271 17.58 -23.24 -5.17
CA GLU A 271 16.20 -23.14 -5.66
C GLU A 271 16.13 -23.74 -7.06
N LEU A 272 15.49 -24.90 -7.18
CA LEU A 272 14.82 -25.23 -8.43
C LEU A 272 13.83 -24.08 -8.71
N PRO A 273 13.68 -23.64 -9.98
CA PRO A 273 12.64 -22.67 -10.29
C PRO A 273 11.33 -23.18 -9.70
N ASP A 274 10.61 -22.32 -8.99
CA ASP A 274 9.27 -22.68 -8.58
C ASP A 274 8.44 -22.87 -9.85
N THR A 275 8.00 -24.10 -10.06
CA THR A 275 7.22 -24.51 -11.23
C THR A 275 5.83 -24.94 -10.83
N GLU A 276 5.55 -25.01 -9.53
CA GLU A 276 4.22 -25.33 -9.05
C GLU A 276 3.39 -24.05 -9.07
N ALA A 277 2.17 -24.16 -9.60
CA ALA A 277 1.27 -23.02 -9.61
C ALA A 277 0.51 -22.97 -8.28
N PRO A 278 0.16 -21.78 -7.78
CA PRO A 278 -0.66 -21.64 -6.59
C PRO A 278 -2.03 -22.29 -6.79
N THR A 279 -2.71 -22.64 -5.70
CA THR A 279 -4.10 -23.09 -5.77
C THR A 279 -5.01 -21.94 -6.22
N ALA A 280 -6.13 -22.25 -6.87
CA ALA A 280 -7.18 -21.24 -7.08
C ALA A 280 -7.78 -20.81 -5.73
N VAL A 281 -8.23 -19.56 -5.62
CA VAL A 281 -8.97 -19.12 -4.43
C VAL A 281 -10.30 -19.86 -4.32
N THR A 282 -10.71 -20.16 -3.09
CA THR A 282 -12.03 -20.72 -2.77
C THR A 282 -12.93 -19.67 -2.15
N ASP A 283 -14.25 -19.97 -2.12
CA ASP A 283 -15.25 -19.13 -1.46
C ASP A 283 -15.30 -17.67 -1.95
N LEU A 284 -15.01 -17.45 -3.24
CA LEU A 284 -15.18 -16.15 -3.86
C LEU A 284 -16.66 -15.76 -3.82
N THR A 285 -16.96 -14.69 -3.09
CA THR A 285 -18.32 -14.18 -2.87
C THR A 285 -18.38 -12.67 -3.09
N ILE A 286 -19.56 -12.20 -3.49
CA ILE A 286 -19.87 -10.77 -3.56
C ILE A 286 -20.59 -10.41 -2.26
N THR A 287 -19.97 -9.58 -1.43
CA THR A 287 -20.47 -9.21 -0.11
C THR A 287 -21.29 -7.93 -0.12
N ALA A 288 -21.07 -7.07 -1.11
CA ALA A 288 -21.88 -5.88 -1.34
C ALA A 288 -22.00 -5.57 -2.83
N LEU A 289 -23.18 -5.11 -3.25
CA LEU A 289 -23.45 -4.58 -4.58
C LEU A 289 -24.10 -3.21 -4.43
N THR A 290 -23.59 -2.23 -5.18
CA THR A 290 -24.22 -0.92 -5.33
C THR A 290 -24.60 -0.71 -6.80
N SER A 291 -25.04 0.49 -7.15
CA SER A 291 -25.29 0.85 -8.55
C SER A 291 -24.02 1.01 -9.38
N ASN A 292 -22.85 1.18 -8.75
CA ASN A 292 -21.60 1.44 -9.45
C ASN A 292 -20.41 0.58 -8.98
N SER A 293 -20.62 -0.33 -8.03
CA SER A 293 -19.55 -1.12 -7.45
C SER A 293 -19.98 -2.49 -6.96
N ALA A 294 -19.00 -3.38 -6.82
CA ALA A 294 -19.12 -4.69 -6.22
C ALA A 294 -17.95 -4.94 -5.26
N THR A 295 -18.22 -5.37 -4.03
CA THR A 295 -17.19 -5.78 -3.07
C THR A 295 -17.10 -7.30 -3.05
N LEU A 296 -15.89 -7.81 -3.25
CA LEU A 296 -15.54 -9.21 -3.33
C LEU A 296 -14.76 -9.63 -2.09
N ASN A 297 -15.04 -10.81 -1.55
CA ASN A 297 -14.23 -11.49 -0.54
C ASN A 297 -13.94 -12.92 -0.97
N TRP A 298 -12.79 -13.47 -0.56
CA TRP A 298 -12.41 -14.85 -0.83
C TRP A 298 -11.53 -15.43 0.28
N THR A 299 -11.40 -16.76 0.30
CA THR A 299 -10.46 -17.46 1.18
C THR A 299 -9.07 -17.47 0.53
N ALA A 300 -8.03 -17.29 1.35
CA ALA A 300 -6.65 -17.29 0.88
C ALA A 300 -6.29 -18.59 0.15
N ALA A 301 -5.63 -18.45 -1.00
CA ALA A 301 -5.02 -19.58 -1.69
C ALA A 301 -3.73 -20.01 -0.99
N THR A 302 -3.28 -21.23 -1.29
CA THR A 302 -2.00 -21.77 -0.81
C THR A 302 -1.06 -22.03 -1.96
N ASP A 303 0.23 -22.03 -1.65
CA ASP A 303 1.31 -22.30 -2.58
C ASP A 303 2.46 -22.97 -1.81
N ASN A 304 3.30 -23.76 -2.50
CA ASN A 304 4.50 -24.37 -1.93
C ASN A 304 5.54 -23.32 -1.54
N VAL A 305 5.61 -22.19 -2.27
CA VAL A 305 6.45 -21.05 -1.93
C VAL A 305 5.57 -19.94 -1.35
N ALA A 306 4.91 -19.12 -2.16
CA ALA A 306 4.13 -18.00 -1.67
C ALA A 306 3.14 -17.50 -2.70
N VAL A 307 1.92 -17.21 -2.27
CA VAL A 307 0.98 -16.40 -3.04
C VAL A 307 1.39 -14.92 -2.91
N THR A 308 1.64 -14.26 -4.04
CA THR A 308 2.07 -12.85 -4.10
C THR A 308 0.97 -11.91 -4.58
N GLY A 309 -0.10 -12.43 -5.19
CA GLY A 309 -1.21 -11.60 -5.62
C GLY A 309 -2.44 -12.35 -6.13
N TYR A 310 -3.55 -11.61 -6.17
CA TYR A 310 -4.85 -12.04 -6.67
C TYR A 310 -5.27 -11.12 -7.83
N ASP A 311 -5.15 -11.60 -9.06
CA ASP A 311 -5.61 -10.89 -10.26
C ASP A 311 -7.13 -11.02 -10.39
N ILE A 312 -7.82 -9.89 -10.37
CA ILE A 312 -9.28 -9.84 -10.45
C ILE A 312 -9.70 -9.55 -11.88
N TYR A 313 -10.60 -10.38 -12.39
CA TYR A 313 -11.19 -10.25 -13.71
C TYR A 313 -12.68 -9.94 -13.62
N VAL A 314 -13.14 -9.01 -14.47
CA VAL A 314 -14.54 -8.63 -14.63
C VAL A 314 -14.93 -8.86 -16.09
N ASP A 315 -15.88 -9.75 -16.36
CA ASP A 315 -16.29 -10.14 -17.71
C ASP A 315 -15.10 -10.51 -18.63
N ASN A 316 -14.16 -11.29 -18.07
CA ASN A 316 -12.90 -11.71 -18.69
C ASN A 316 -11.89 -10.58 -18.97
N VAL A 317 -12.13 -9.37 -18.46
CA VAL A 317 -11.19 -8.25 -18.54
C VAL A 317 -10.48 -8.09 -17.20
N TYR A 318 -9.14 -8.15 -17.23
CA TYR A 318 -8.32 -7.86 -16.06
C TYR A 318 -8.61 -6.46 -15.51
N LYS A 319 -8.77 -6.34 -14.19
CA LYS A 319 -8.98 -5.06 -13.50
C LYS A 319 -7.82 -4.64 -12.63
N SER A 320 -7.40 -5.49 -11.70
CA SER A 320 -6.35 -5.16 -10.76
C SER A 320 -5.79 -6.41 -10.10
N THR A 321 -4.60 -6.30 -9.53
CA THR A 321 -4.02 -7.27 -8.61
C THR A 321 -4.19 -6.76 -7.18
N GLN A 322 -4.57 -7.64 -6.26
CA GLN A 322 -4.67 -7.35 -4.83
C GLN A 322 -3.76 -8.26 -4.01
N ASN A 323 -3.23 -7.75 -2.90
CA ASN A 323 -2.45 -8.55 -1.94
C ASN A 323 -3.29 -8.95 -0.71
N GLY A 324 -4.47 -8.35 -0.54
CA GLY A 324 -5.44 -8.69 0.49
C GLY A 324 -6.50 -9.70 0.01
N LEU A 325 -7.41 -10.08 0.91
CA LEU A 325 -8.50 -11.04 0.64
C LEU A 325 -9.85 -10.38 0.32
N THR A 326 -9.82 -9.09 0.00
CA THR A 326 -11.00 -8.29 -0.32
C THR A 326 -10.67 -7.27 -1.41
N SER A 327 -11.66 -6.93 -2.22
CA SER A 327 -11.54 -5.87 -3.22
C SER A 327 -12.87 -5.23 -3.54
N THR A 328 -12.90 -3.91 -3.71
CA THR A 328 -14.07 -3.19 -4.22
C THR A 328 -13.80 -2.75 -5.65
N ILE A 329 -14.55 -3.32 -6.58
CA ILE A 329 -14.54 -2.95 -7.99
C ILE A 329 -15.53 -1.80 -8.18
N THR A 330 -15.05 -0.65 -8.64
CA THR A 330 -15.86 0.55 -8.90
C THR A 330 -15.98 0.84 -10.40
N GLY A 331 -16.85 1.78 -10.78
CA GLY A 331 -17.06 2.17 -12.18
C GLY A 331 -17.90 1.17 -12.98
N LEU A 332 -18.68 0.33 -12.28
CA LEU A 332 -19.65 -0.56 -12.88
C LEU A 332 -20.90 0.24 -13.30
N LEU A 333 -21.63 -0.27 -14.29
CA LEU A 333 -22.91 0.29 -14.71
C LEU A 333 -24.03 -0.23 -13.80
N PRO A 334 -25.07 0.57 -13.52
CA PRO A 334 -26.24 0.14 -12.75
C PRO A 334 -27.05 -0.92 -13.48
N SER A 335 -27.81 -1.73 -12.72
CA SER A 335 -28.66 -2.81 -13.24
C SER A 335 -27.97 -3.73 -14.25
N THR A 336 -26.65 -3.91 -14.13
CA THR A 336 -25.82 -4.64 -15.09
C THR A 336 -25.24 -5.85 -14.39
N SER A 337 -25.39 -7.02 -15.02
CA SER A 337 -24.83 -8.27 -14.51
C SER A 337 -23.36 -8.36 -14.90
N TYR A 338 -22.51 -8.64 -13.91
CA TYR A 338 -21.08 -8.81 -14.06
C TYR A 338 -20.66 -10.17 -13.54
N SER A 339 -19.69 -10.76 -14.23
CA SER A 339 -19.00 -11.97 -13.81
C SER A 339 -17.62 -11.63 -13.24
N PHE A 340 -17.31 -12.20 -12.07
CA PHE A 340 -16.06 -11.99 -11.36
C PHE A 340 -15.35 -13.32 -11.14
N TYR A 341 -14.06 -13.39 -11.44
CA TYR A 341 -13.21 -14.50 -11.01
C TYR A 341 -11.80 -13.99 -10.71
N ILE A 342 -11.03 -14.82 -10.01
CA ILE A 342 -9.68 -14.49 -9.57
C ILE A 342 -8.70 -15.52 -10.11
N ILE A 343 -7.53 -15.06 -10.56
CA ILE A 343 -6.34 -15.88 -10.82
C ILE A 343 -5.29 -15.52 -9.76
N THR A 344 -4.73 -16.52 -9.12
CA THR A 344 -3.71 -16.37 -8.08
C THR A 344 -2.32 -16.43 -8.71
N ARG A 345 -1.40 -15.59 -8.24
CA ARG A 345 -0.01 -15.52 -8.69
C ARG A 345 0.94 -15.84 -7.54
N ASP A 346 2.06 -16.46 -7.87
CA ASP A 346 3.23 -16.63 -6.99
C ASP A 346 4.36 -15.65 -7.34
N ASP A 347 5.51 -15.79 -6.68
CA ASP A 347 6.68 -14.90 -6.86
C ASP A 347 7.41 -15.16 -8.20
N GLU A 348 7.21 -16.34 -8.78
CA GLU A 348 7.78 -16.80 -10.06
C GLU A 348 6.83 -16.58 -11.25
N ARG A 349 5.65 -16.00 -11.02
CA ARG A 349 4.55 -15.71 -11.96
C ARG A 349 3.85 -16.94 -12.54
N ASN A 350 3.94 -18.10 -11.89
CA ASN A 350 2.99 -19.17 -12.17
C ASN A 350 1.59 -18.72 -11.77
N SER A 351 0.58 -19.32 -12.41
CA SER A 351 -0.80 -18.88 -12.30
C SER A 351 -1.68 -20.05 -11.95
N SER A 352 -2.52 -19.87 -10.93
CA SER A 352 -3.57 -20.84 -10.67
C SER A 352 -4.54 -20.93 -11.84
N ILE A 353 -5.34 -22.00 -11.87
CA ILE A 353 -6.58 -21.98 -12.65
C ILE A 353 -7.51 -20.89 -12.11
N ALA A 354 -8.42 -20.38 -12.95
CA ALA A 354 -9.42 -19.43 -12.48
C ALA A 354 -10.26 -20.03 -11.34
N SER A 355 -10.57 -19.19 -10.35
CA SER A 355 -11.54 -19.54 -9.30
C SER A 355 -12.92 -19.86 -9.87
N THR A 356 -13.83 -20.32 -9.03
CA THR A 356 -15.26 -20.29 -9.36
C THR A 356 -15.69 -18.85 -9.66
N THR A 357 -16.56 -18.66 -10.65
CA THR A 357 -17.09 -17.35 -11.02
C THR A 357 -18.20 -16.93 -10.07
N ALA A 358 -18.09 -15.75 -9.49
CA ALA A 358 -19.20 -15.09 -8.80
C ALA A 358 -19.94 -14.17 -9.80
N ILE A 359 -21.27 -14.21 -9.79
CA ILE A 359 -22.09 -13.35 -10.66
C ILE A 359 -22.93 -12.44 -9.77
N GLY A 360 -22.86 -11.14 -10.05
CA GLY A 360 -23.64 -10.13 -9.34
C GLY A 360 -24.23 -9.13 -10.32
N THR A 361 -25.47 -8.74 -10.05
CA THR A 361 -26.11 -7.63 -10.78
C THR A 361 -26.07 -6.41 -9.89
N THR A 362 -25.36 -5.37 -10.34
CA THR A 362 -25.37 -4.07 -9.65
C THR A 362 -26.80 -3.60 -9.45
N THR A 363 -27.05 -2.91 -8.35
CA THR A 363 -28.40 -2.41 -8.09
C THR A 363 -28.78 -1.38 -9.15
N ALA A 364 -30.07 -1.11 -9.29
CA ALA A 364 -30.49 0.08 -10.04
C ALA A 364 -29.80 1.31 -9.44
N THR A 365 -29.57 2.33 -10.27
CA THR A 365 -29.23 3.66 -9.76
C THR A 365 -30.27 3.99 -8.70
N PRO A 366 -29.87 4.36 -7.47
CA PRO A 366 -30.81 4.84 -6.48
C PRO A 366 -31.65 5.92 -7.16
N THR A 367 -32.97 5.76 -7.16
CA THR A 367 -33.88 6.82 -7.57
C THR A 367 -33.67 7.96 -6.59
N GLY A 368 -32.81 8.92 -6.98
CA GLY A 368 -32.29 9.98 -6.13
C GLY A 368 -30.76 10.17 -6.16
N GLY A 369 -29.93 9.34 -6.81
CA GLY A 369 -28.46 9.51 -6.80
C GLY A 369 -27.96 10.48 -7.88
N SER A 370 -27.91 11.78 -7.59
CA SER A 370 -27.46 12.82 -8.53
C SER A 370 -26.07 13.31 -8.17
N GLY A 371 -25.03 12.85 -8.87
CA GLY A 371 -23.75 13.55 -9.10
C GLY A 371 -22.91 14.04 -7.92
N ALA A 372 -23.40 13.97 -6.69
CA ALA A 372 -22.76 14.57 -5.53
C ALA A 372 -21.64 13.69 -5.02
N THR A 373 -20.48 14.29 -4.85
CA THR A 373 -19.31 13.63 -4.28
C THR A 373 -19.26 13.77 -2.76
N GLU A 374 -20.07 14.66 -2.17
CA GLU A 374 -20.04 15.02 -0.76
C GLU A 374 -21.36 15.69 -0.31
N LEU A 375 -21.60 15.79 1.00
CA LEU A 375 -22.73 16.51 1.60
C LEU A 375 -22.68 18.02 1.32
N PHE A 376 -23.85 18.66 1.22
CA PHE A 376 -23.97 20.10 0.98
C PHE A 376 -25.19 20.69 1.71
N PHE A 377 -25.20 22.00 1.96
CA PHE A 377 -26.36 22.70 2.48
C PHE A 377 -27.46 22.79 1.40
N SER A 378 -28.65 22.30 1.74
CA SER A 378 -29.83 22.38 0.86
C SER A 378 -30.79 23.50 1.23
N GLU A 379 -30.80 23.97 2.48
CA GLU A 379 -31.63 25.11 2.89
C GLU A 379 -31.01 25.88 4.07
N TYR A 380 -31.14 27.20 4.04
CA TYR A 380 -30.76 28.14 5.09
C TYR A 380 -31.95 29.06 5.35
N VAL A 381 -32.40 29.14 6.60
CA VAL A 381 -33.54 29.98 7.00
C VAL A 381 -33.07 31.07 7.95
N GLU A 382 -33.24 32.35 7.58
CA GLU A 382 -33.15 33.48 8.50
C GLU A 382 -34.49 34.23 8.56
N GLY A 383 -35.31 33.82 9.51
CA GLY A 383 -36.66 34.36 9.74
C GLY A 383 -36.76 35.31 10.94
N SER A 384 -38.00 35.65 11.29
CA SER A 384 -38.35 36.47 12.45
C SER A 384 -37.92 35.82 13.76
N SER A 385 -37.36 36.62 14.67
CA SER A 385 -36.95 36.16 16.01
C SER A 385 -36.06 34.89 15.91
N PHE A 386 -36.57 33.75 16.41
CA PHE A 386 -35.88 32.47 16.48
C PHE A 386 -36.18 31.53 15.31
N ASN A 387 -36.84 32.00 14.25
CA ASN A 387 -37.05 31.19 13.04
C ASN A 387 -35.73 31.04 12.29
N LYS A 388 -34.96 30.03 12.67
CA LYS A 388 -33.63 29.72 12.17
C LYS A 388 -33.57 28.20 11.97
N ALA A 389 -33.02 27.79 10.82
CA ALA A 389 -32.85 26.40 10.46
C ALA A 389 -31.77 26.25 9.39
N LEU A 390 -31.05 25.13 9.47
CA LEU A 390 -30.10 24.67 8.45
C LEU A 390 -30.49 23.27 8.01
N GLU A 391 -30.39 23.00 6.71
CA GLU A 391 -30.59 21.67 6.15
C GLU A 391 -29.36 21.23 5.37
N ILE A 392 -28.92 19.99 5.60
CA ILE A 392 -27.83 19.34 4.88
C ILE A 392 -28.41 18.16 4.11
N ALA A 393 -28.04 18.03 2.84
CA ALA A 393 -28.54 17.01 1.95
C ALA A 393 -27.47 15.95 1.63
N ASN A 394 -27.87 14.68 1.61
CA ASN A 394 -27.04 13.58 1.13
C ASN A 394 -27.55 13.06 -0.21
N PHE A 395 -26.88 13.44 -1.30
CA PHE A 395 -27.15 12.91 -2.63
C PHE A 395 -25.95 12.15 -3.21
N THR A 396 -25.08 11.64 -2.34
CA THR A 396 -23.82 10.95 -2.72
C THR A 396 -24.02 9.57 -3.34
N GLY A 397 -25.25 9.06 -3.36
CA GLY A 397 -25.58 7.71 -3.80
C GLY A 397 -25.33 6.62 -2.75
N ALA A 398 -24.83 6.97 -1.55
CA ALA A 398 -24.65 6.06 -0.42
C ALA A 398 -25.04 6.73 0.90
N ASP A 399 -25.26 5.92 1.92
CA ASP A 399 -25.43 6.41 3.30
C ASP A 399 -24.11 7.01 3.81
N VAL A 400 -24.20 8.16 4.49
CA VAL A 400 -23.04 8.88 5.01
C VAL A 400 -23.08 8.88 6.53
N ASN A 401 -22.02 8.33 7.14
CA ASN A 401 -21.78 8.50 8.57
C ASN A 401 -21.32 9.93 8.84
N LEU A 402 -22.04 10.62 9.73
CA LEU A 402 -21.81 12.03 10.05
C LEU A 402 -20.67 12.25 11.06
N ALA A 403 -20.03 11.19 11.56
CA ALA A 403 -18.80 11.31 12.34
C ALA A 403 -17.72 12.04 11.52
N GLY A 404 -17.13 13.07 12.12
CA GLY A 404 -16.14 13.94 11.45
C GLY A 404 -16.75 15.17 10.77
N TYR A 405 -18.09 15.25 10.62
CA TYR A 405 -18.75 16.45 10.09
C TYR A 405 -19.05 17.46 11.19
N SER A 406 -18.89 18.75 10.88
CA SER A 406 -19.21 19.84 11.82
C SER A 406 -19.72 21.09 11.11
N ILE A 407 -20.52 21.90 11.82
CA ILE A 407 -20.99 23.21 11.36
C ILE A 407 -20.33 24.30 12.19
N LYS A 408 -19.79 25.33 11.53
CA LYS A 408 -19.14 26.49 12.16
C LYS A 408 -19.62 27.78 11.50
N LYS A 409 -19.57 28.91 12.21
CA LYS A 409 -19.85 30.25 11.65
C LYS A 409 -18.68 31.22 11.77
N GLN A 410 -18.66 32.25 10.93
CA GLN A 410 -17.90 33.48 11.16
C GLN A 410 -18.82 34.54 11.74
N SER A 411 -18.52 35.01 12.96
CA SER A 411 -19.34 36.04 13.62
C SER A 411 -19.14 37.43 13.02
N ASN A 412 -20.23 38.08 12.63
CA ASN A 412 -20.27 39.37 11.92
C ASN A 412 -19.40 39.34 10.64
N GLY A 413 -19.41 38.21 9.95
CA GLY A 413 -18.83 38.03 8.62
C GLY A 413 -17.32 38.10 8.52
N ALA A 414 -16.58 38.12 9.63
CA ALA A 414 -15.12 38.17 9.63
C ALA A 414 -14.51 37.40 10.82
N GLY A 415 -13.21 37.11 10.72
CA GLY A 415 -12.43 36.50 11.81
C GLY A 415 -12.35 34.97 11.72
N ALA A 416 -11.91 34.32 12.79
CA ALA A 416 -11.80 32.86 12.81
C ALA A 416 -13.18 32.19 12.84
N TRP A 417 -13.27 30.99 12.25
CA TRP A 417 -14.42 30.11 12.46
C TRP A 417 -14.62 29.85 13.96
N THR A 418 -15.86 29.89 14.41
CA THR A 418 -16.20 29.48 15.78
C THR A 418 -15.91 27.99 16.01
N THR A 419 -15.93 27.56 17.27
CA THR A 419 -15.71 26.14 17.63
C THR A 419 -16.75 25.19 17.01
N GLY A 420 -17.95 25.69 16.69
CA GLY A 420 -18.99 24.91 16.03
C GLY A 420 -19.62 23.82 16.89
N PHE A 421 -20.27 22.87 16.24
CA PHE A 421 -20.70 21.60 16.83
C PHE A 421 -20.52 20.47 15.82
N ASN A 422 -20.35 19.26 16.33
CA ASN A 422 -20.21 18.06 15.52
C ASN A 422 -21.59 17.47 15.19
N LEU A 423 -21.72 16.95 13.98
CA LEU A 423 -22.85 16.13 13.57
C LEU A 423 -22.63 14.70 14.03
N THR A 424 -23.72 13.95 14.20
CA THR A 424 -23.68 12.54 14.59
C THR A 424 -24.81 11.77 13.92
N GLY A 425 -24.68 10.45 13.85
CA GLY A 425 -25.65 9.57 13.22
C GLY A 425 -25.27 9.23 11.77
N ASN A 426 -26.22 8.61 11.07
CA ASN A 426 -26.07 8.20 9.68
C ASN A 426 -27.15 8.88 8.85
N LEU A 427 -26.74 9.57 7.79
CA LEU A 427 -27.64 10.24 6.86
C LEU A 427 -27.82 9.37 5.62
N ALA A 428 -29.02 8.83 5.44
CA ALA A 428 -29.30 7.95 4.31
C ALA A 428 -29.21 8.69 2.97
N SER A 429 -28.87 7.97 1.90
CA SER A 429 -28.87 8.56 0.55
C SER A 429 -30.26 9.08 0.17
N GLY A 430 -30.32 10.25 -0.45
CA GLY A 430 -31.55 10.98 -0.79
C GLY A 430 -32.25 11.66 0.38
N SER A 431 -31.69 11.60 1.59
CA SER A 431 -32.27 12.19 2.80
C SER A 431 -31.58 13.49 3.19
N VAL A 432 -32.21 14.22 4.11
CA VAL A 432 -31.69 15.47 4.68
C VAL A 432 -31.46 15.36 6.19
N PHE A 433 -30.56 16.19 6.71
CA PHE A 433 -30.30 16.38 8.13
C PHE A 433 -30.65 17.83 8.50
N VAL A 434 -31.64 18.00 9.36
CA VAL A 434 -32.20 19.29 9.74
C VAL A 434 -31.71 19.71 11.13
N VAL A 435 -31.16 20.91 11.21
CA VAL A 435 -30.80 21.60 12.46
C VAL A 435 -31.77 22.77 12.64
N VAL A 436 -32.34 22.91 13.84
CA VAL A 436 -33.19 24.06 14.18
C VAL A 436 -32.86 24.70 15.53
N ALA A 437 -33.22 25.98 15.66
CA ALA A 437 -33.15 26.71 16.91
C ALA A 437 -34.23 26.17 17.86
N PRO A 438 -33.94 26.02 19.16
CA PRO A 438 -34.90 25.44 20.10
C PRO A 438 -36.20 26.22 20.26
N GLN A 439 -36.21 27.49 19.85
CA GLN A 439 -37.38 28.37 19.92
C GLN A 439 -37.96 28.69 18.53
N ILE A 440 -37.60 27.93 17.49
CA ILE A 440 -38.23 28.05 16.17
C ILE A 440 -39.75 27.94 16.29
N ALA A 441 -40.49 28.77 15.55
CA ALA A 441 -41.94 28.68 15.52
C ALA A 441 -42.37 27.35 14.91
N VAL A 442 -43.31 26.65 15.56
CA VAL A 442 -43.83 25.35 15.09
C VAL A 442 -44.49 25.40 13.71
N THR A 443 -44.98 26.57 13.29
CA THR A 443 -45.49 26.81 11.93
C THR A 443 -44.41 26.76 10.87
N CYS A 444 -43.14 26.90 11.29
CA CYS A 444 -41.99 26.86 10.41
C CYS A 444 -41.43 25.44 10.32
N TYR A 445 -40.99 24.88 11.44
CA TYR A 445 -40.61 23.47 11.53
C TYR A 445 -40.74 22.99 12.99
N SER A 446 -41.19 21.74 13.17
CA SER A 446 -41.32 21.16 14.51
C SER A 446 -39.96 20.70 15.02
N THR A 447 -39.56 21.15 16.21
CA THR A 447 -38.34 20.68 16.88
C THR A 447 -38.34 19.17 17.13
N ALA A 448 -39.52 18.54 17.22
CA ALA A 448 -39.66 17.08 17.35
C ALA A 448 -39.22 16.32 16.08
N ASN A 449 -39.21 16.97 14.92
CA ASN A 449 -38.82 16.39 13.63
C ASN A 449 -37.38 16.78 13.23
N ALA A 450 -36.68 17.57 14.05
CA ALA A 450 -35.31 17.98 13.77
C ALA A 450 -34.34 16.86 14.16
N ASN A 451 -33.28 16.68 13.37
CA ASN A 451 -32.21 15.76 13.73
C ASN A 451 -31.34 16.33 14.85
N LEU A 452 -31.25 17.66 14.93
CA LEU A 452 -30.51 18.35 15.98
C LEU A 452 -31.19 19.67 16.35
N ILE A 453 -31.22 19.94 17.66
CA ILE A 453 -31.66 21.23 18.22
C ILE A 453 -30.43 21.94 18.79
N SER A 454 -30.12 23.15 18.32
CA SER A 454 -28.87 23.84 18.67
C SER A 454 -29.07 25.28 19.15
N ASN A 455 -28.43 25.65 20.26
CA ASN A 455 -28.44 27.01 20.84
C ASN A 455 -27.26 27.89 20.38
N ASN A 456 -26.25 27.32 19.70
CA ASN A 456 -24.94 27.98 19.55
C ASN A 456 -24.73 28.70 18.21
N GLN A 457 -25.03 28.03 17.09
CA GLN A 457 -24.77 28.60 15.75
C GLN A 457 -26.00 29.23 15.14
N GLU A 458 -27.22 28.83 15.55
CA GLU A 458 -28.48 29.41 15.06
C GLU A 458 -28.81 30.78 15.66
N ALA A 459 -27.91 31.32 16.47
CA ALA A 459 -27.78 32.75 16.69
C ALA A 459 -27.10 33.45 15.50
N TYR A 460 -27.08 32.83 14.32
CA TYR A 460 -26.67 33.49 13.10
C TYR A 460 -27.71 34.52 12.68
N ASN A 461 -27.22 35.59 12.09
CA ASN A 461 -28.01 36.60 11.42
C ASN A 461 -27.47 36.78 9.99
N GLY A 462 -28.09 37.67 9.24
CA GLY A 462 -27.82 37.81 7.82
C GLY A 462 -26.39 38.17 7.40
N ASP A 463 -25.48 38.54 8.31
CA ASP A 463 -24.06 38.78 8.04
C ASP A 463 -23.12 37.69 8.61
N ASP A 464 -23.64 36.55 9.04
CA ASP A 464 -22.85 35.42 9.57
C ASP A 464 -22.72 34.25 8.56
N PRO A 465 -21.57 34.08 7.86
CA PRO A 465 -21.32 32.92 7.02
C PRO A 465 -21.30 31.62 7.82
N ILE A 466 -21.92 30.59 7.26
CA ILE A 466 -22.02 29.24 7.84
C ILE A 466 -21.25 28.26 6.96
N GLY A 467 -20.31 27.53 7.54
CA GLY A 467 -19.51 26.52 6.86
C GLY A 467 -19.83 25.10 7.33
N LEU A 468 -19.89 24.16 6.39
CA LEU A 468 -19.92 22.73 6.62
C LEU A 468 -18.50 22.17 6.48
N PHE A 469 -18.06 21.39 7.45
CA PHE A 469 -16.70 20.86 7.51
C PHE A 469 -16.69 19.35 7.61
N LYS A 470 -15.69 18.71 7.02
CA LYS A 470 -15.35 17.28 7.18
C LYS A 470 -13.91 17.15 7.66
N ASP A 471 -13.71 16.50 8.80
CA ASP A 471 -12.39 16.32 9.43
C ASP A 471 -11.61 17.64 9.58
N GLY A 472 -12.33 18.73 9.83
CA GLY A 472 -11.78 20.07 9.99
C GLY A 472 -11.57 20.87 8.69
N VAL A 473 -11.80 20.28 7.51
CA VAL A 473 -11.71 20.93 6.19
C VAL A 473 -13.07 21.48 5.77
N LEU A 474 -13.14 22.75 5.34
CA LEU A 474 -14.37 23.37 4.82
C LEU A 474 -14.74 22.72 3.49
N ILE A 475 -15.98 22.23 3.37
CA ILE A 475 -16.50 21.58 2.16
C ILE A 475 -17.61 22.37 1.50
N ASP A 476 -18.49 23.05 2.24
CA ASP A 476 -19.57 23.88 1.71
C ASP A 476 -19.79 25.14 2.55
N ILE A 477 -20.32 26.21 1.95
CA ILE A 477 -20.56 27.48 2.64
C ILE A 477 -21.86 28.16 2.21
N VAL A 478 -22.57 28.77 3.18
CA VAL A 478 -23.62 29.76 2.94
C VAL A 478 -23.12 31.10 3.45
N GLY A 479 -22.94 32.08 2.56
CA GLY A 479 -22.34 33.38 2.85
C GLY A 479 -20.89 33.52 2.42
N THR A 480 -20.42 34.76 2.28
CA THR A 480 -19.06 35.06 1.81
C THR A 480 -18.06 34.94 2.94
N PHE A 481 -17.05 34.06 2.81
CA PHE A 481 -15.94 33.97 3.75
C PHE A 481 -15.21 35.32 3.88
N ASN A 482 -15.03 35.82 5.10
CA ASN A 482 -14.52 37.17 5.38
C ASN A 482 -15.29 38.29 4.65
N GLY A 483 -16.61 38.14 4.49
CA GLY A 483 -17.50 39.12 3.84
C GLY A 483 -17.74 40.41 4.63
N GLY A 484 -17.27 40.51 5.88
CA GLY A 484 -17.50 41.67 6.74
C GLY A 484 -18.98 41.87 7.06
N THR A 485 -19.45 43.13 7.09
CA THR A 485 -20.83 43.47 7.49
C THR A 485 -21.87 43.29 6.38
N ALA A 486 -21.53 42.58 5.29
CA ALA A 486 -22.43 42.36 4.17
C ALA A 486 -23.55 41.38 4.54
N LYS A 487 -24.81 41.85 4.49
CA LYS A 487 -25.99 41.08 4.88
C LYS A 487 -26.49 40.18 3.74
N PHE A 488 -25.77 39.11 3.44
CA PHE A 488 -26.14 38.17 2.38
C PHE A 488 -27.41 37.37 2.71
N GLY A 489 -27.66 37.09 4.00
CA GLY A 489 -28.71 36.19 4.47
C GLY A 489 -29.80 36.87 5.30
N ALA A 490 -29.87 38.20 5.34
CA ALA A 490 -30.85 38.90 6.18
C ALA A 490 -32.27 38.84 5.61
N ASP A 491 -33.22 38.52 6.47
CA ASP A 491 -34.65 38.35 6.29
C ASP A 491 -35.01 37.49 5.07
N VAL A 492 -34.27 36.40 4.84
CA VAL A 492 -34.46 35.50 3.69
C VAL A 492 -34.33 34.02 4.06
N THR A 493 -34.96 33.20 3.24
CA THR A 493 -34.65 31.78 3.12
C THR A 493 -33.94 31.52 1.81
N LEU A 494 -32.84 30.79 1.86
CA LEU A 494 -32.08 30.35 0.71
C LEU A 494 -32.28 28.84 0.56
N ARG A 495 -32.87 28.42 -0.55
CA ARG A 495 -33.01 27.00 -0.91
C ARG A 495 -32.06 26.67 -2.05
N ARG A 496 -31.26 25.63 -1.89
CA ARG A 496 -30.34 25.20 -2.93
C ARG A 496 -31.16 24.77 -4.15
N LYS A 497 -30.77 25.21 -5.34
CA LYS A 497 -31.45 24.81 -6.58
C LYS A 497 -31.23 23.31 -6.81
N PRO A 498 -32.26 22.58 -7.28
CA PRO A 498 -32.11 21.15 -7.59
C PRO A 498 -31.01 20.81 -8.60
N SER A 499 -30.62 21.75 -9.47
CA SER A 499 -29.50 21.54 -10.41
C SER A 499 -28.11 21.55 -9.76
N ILE A 500 -28.00 21.95 -8.50
CA ILE A 500 -26.74 22.01 -7.75
C ILE A 500 -26.55 20.69 -7.02
N VAL A 501 -25.51 19.97 -7.43
CA VAL A 501 -25.29 18.58 -7.03
C VAL A 501 -23.95 18.40 -6.34
N ALA A 502 -23.27 19.47 -5.94
CA ALA A 502 -21.98 19.40 -5.28
C ALA A 502 -21.86 20.56 -4.27
N PRO A 503 -21.11 20.38 -3.18
CA PRO A 503 -20.83 21.49 -2.27
C PRO A 503 -19.88 22.50 -2.92
N ASN A 504 -19.94 23.75 -2.45
CA ASN A 504 -19.13 24.84 -2.96
C ASN A 504 -18.62 25.72 -1.81
N ILE A 505 -17.31 25.90 -1.75
CA ILE A 505 -16.65 26.76 -0.75
C ILE A 505 -16.62 28.25 -1.13
N THR A 506 -17.15 28.60 -2.31
CA THR A 506 -17.30 29.98 -2.78
C THR A 506 -18.79 30.28 -2.98
N PHE A 507 -19.37 31.07 -2.08
CA PHE A 507 -20.80 31.34 -2.09
C PHE A 507 -21.27 32.10 -3.34
N ASP A 508 -22.06 31.44 -4.19
CA ASP A 508 -22.76 32.05 -5.32
C ASP A 508 -24.26 32.10 -5.06
N LYS A 509 -24.70 33.21 -4.46
CA LYS A 509 -26.10 33.42 -4.08
C LYS A 509 -27.08 33.33 -5.26
N ILE A 510 -26.70 33.80 -6.45
CA ILE A 510 -27.62 33.90 -7.59
C ILE A 510 -27.58 32.61 -8.41
N GLY A 511 -26.40 32.03 -8.60
CA GLY A 511 -26.22 30.80 -9.36
C GLY A 511 -26.84 29.60 -8.66
N GLU A 512 -26.66 29.48 -7.34
CA GLU A 512 -26.91 28.22 -6.63
C GLU A 512 -28.18 28.19 -5.79
N TRP A 513 -28.79 29.34 -5.49
CA TRP A 513 -29.88 29.43 -4.52
C TRP A 513 -31.12 30.09 -5.11
N ASP A 514 -32.28 29.51 -4.81
CA ASP A 514 -33.57 30.18 -4.89
C ASP A 514 -33.79 30.98 -3.61
N ILE A 515 -34.21 32.24 -3.77
CA ILE A 515 -34.30 33.21 -2.67
C ILE A 515 -35.78 33.44 -2.35
N TYR A 516 -36.16 33.11 -1.13
CA TYR A 516 -37.49 33.32 -0.60
C TYR A 516 -37.47 34.41 0.48
N GLY A 517 -38.65 34.98 0.73
CA GLY A 517 -38.82 35.96 1.80
C GLY A 517 -38.64 35.34 3.18
N LYS A 518 -38.55 36.24 4.17
CA LYS A 518 -38.56 35.93 5.59
C LYS A 518 -39.67 34.95 5.98
N ASP A 519 -39.36 34.05 6.92
CA ASP A 519 -40.30 33.08 7.52
C ASP A 519 -40.84 32.01 6.55
N ILE A 520 -40.26 31.86 5.37
CA ILE A 520 -40.56 30.74 4.46
C ILE A 520 -39.66 29.54 4.82
N CYS A 521 -40.26 28.41 5.14
CA CYS A 521 -39.54 27.19 5.56
C CYS A 521 -40.30 25.91 5.16
N ASP A 522 -41.13 26.04 4.13
CA ASP A 522 -41.92 24.95 3.55
C ASP A 522 -41.10 23.87 2.82
N GLY A 523 -39.80 24.10 2.64
CA GLY A 523 -38.88 23.14 2.02
C GLY A 523 -38.04 22.33 3.02
N ILE A 524 -37.98 22.77 4.27
CA ILE A 524 -37.23 22.05 5.31
C ILE A 524 -37.82 20.64 5.51
N GLY A 525 -36.94 19.65 5.58
CA GLY A 525 -37.24 18.23 5.71
C GLY A 525 -37.18 17.47 4.39
N SER A 526 -36.90 18.13 3.26
CA SER A 526 -36.73 17.46 1.97
C SER A 526 -35.93 18.29 0.98
N HIS A 527 -35.10 17.61 0.19
CA HIS A 527 -34.44 18.22 -0.95
C HIS A 527 -34.58 17.32 -2.18
N SER A 528 -34.42 17.88 -3.35
CA SER A 528 -34.46 17.14 -4.61
C SER A 528 -33.39 17.70 -5.53
N VAL A 529 -32.80 16.81 -6.30
CA VAL A 529 -31.71 17.11 -7.23
C VAL A 529 -32.10 16.67 -8.63
N THR A 530 -31.92 17.56 -9.60
CA THR A 530 -32.14 17.29 -11.02
C THR A 530 -30.79 17.22 -11.72
N THR A 531 -30.37 16.01 -12.10
CA THR A 531 -29.27 15.86 -13.05
C THR A 531 -29.72 16.33 -14.43
N LEU A 532 -28.96 17.22 -15.08
CA LEU A 532 -28.98 17.43 -16.53
C LEU A 532 -28.42 16.23 -17.33
N GLY A 533 -28.46 15.04 -16.74
CA GLY A 533 -28.29 13.80 -17.47
C GLY A 533 -29.62 13.49 -18.14
N THR A 534 -29.61 13.30 -19.45
CA THR A 534 -30.74 12.68 -20.14
C THR A 534 -31.03 11.38 -19.42
N ASN A 535 -32.11 11.35 -18.63
CA ASN A 535 -32.72 10.10 -18.21
C ASN A 535 -32.76 9.24 -19.46
N THR A 536 -32.08 8.10 -19.37
CA THR A 536 -32.11 7.04 -20.35
C THR A 536 -33.53 6.95 -20.87
N PHE A 537 -33.70 7.34 -22.12
CA PHE A 537 -34.96 7.37 -22.82
C PHE A 537 -35.67 6.05 -22.56
N GLU A 538 -36.86 6.12 -21.95
CA GLU A 538 -37.82 5.02 -21.75
C GLU A 538 -37.57 3.85 -22.72
N SER A 539 -36.94 2.79 -22.22
CA SER A 539 -36.78 1.56 -22.97
C SER A 539 -38.10 0.78 -22.90
N SER A 540 -39.15 1.23 -23.59
CA SER A 540 -40.45 0.57 -23.44
C SER A 540 -41.48 0.78 -24.56
N ASN A 541 -41.18 1.41 -25.71
CA ASN A 541 -42.22 1.55 -26.76
C ASN A 541 -42.00 0.71 -28.03
N PHE A 542 -40.81 0.14 -28.25
CA PHE A 542 -40.56 -0.73 -29.41
C PHE A 542 -39.32 -1.63 -29.30
N ASN A 543 -39.41 -2.79 -29.95
CA ASN A 543 -38.38 -3.82 -30.01
C ASN A 543 -37.91 -4.06 -31.46
N ILE A 544 -36.60 -4.08 -31.70
CA ILE A 544 -36.00 -4.34 -33.02
C ILE A 544 -35.24 -5.66 -32.99
N TYR A 545 -35.59 -6.61 -33.85
CA TYR A 545 -34.98 -7.95 -33.87
C TYR A 545 -35.07 -8.62 -35.25
N PRO A 546 -34.13 -9.53 -35.59
CA PRO A 546 -32.90 -9.81 -34.88
C PRO A 546 -31.89 -8.65 -35.02
N ASN A 547 -31.02 -8.47 -34.03
CA ASN A 547 -29.88 -7.56 -34.10
C ASN A 547 -28.69 -8.21 -33.37
N PRO A 548 -27.63 -8.68 -34.06
CA PRO A 548 -27.37 -8.54 -35.50
C PRO A 548 -28.38 -9.30 -36.40
N SER A 549 -28.58 -8.83 -37.63
CA SER A 549 -29.49 -9.41 -38.62
C SER A 549 -28.78 -9.94 -39.86
N LYS A 550 -29.45 -10.76 -40.68
CA LYS A 550 -28.98 -11.21 -42.00
C LYS A 550 -29.75 -10.51 -43.12
N GLY A 551 -29.78 -9.17 -43.06
CA GLY A 551 -30.45 -8.31 -44.03
C GLY A 551 -31.95 -8.11 -43.81
N THR A 552 -32.54 -8.75 -42.81
CA THR A 552 -33.96 -8.57 -42.43
C THR A 552 -34.12 -8.27 -40.96
N ILE A 553 -34.83 -7.19 -40.63
CA ILE A 553 -35.17 -6.78 -39.26
C ILE A 553 -36.69 -6.61 -39.11
N LYS A 554 -37.19 -6.85 -37.90
CA LYS A 554 -38.56 -6.60 -37.48
C LYS A 554 -38.56 -5.55 -36.38
N ILE A 555 -39.49 -4.62 -36.46
CA ILE A 555 -39.68 -3.54 -35.49
C ILE A 555 -41.09 -3.71 -34.93
N LYS A 556 -41.19 -4.20 -33.70
CA LYS A 556 -42.45 -4.39 -32.96
C LYS A 556 -42.73 -3.14 -32.14
N PHE A 557 -43.93 -2.58 -32.26
CA PHE A 557 -44.40 -1.44 -31.47
C PHE A 557 -45.28 -1.94 -30.33
N GLU A 558 -45.17 -1.34 -29.14
CA GLU A 558 -46.04 -1.69 -28.01
C GLU A 558 -47.42 -1.04 -28.14
N ASP A 559 -47.49 0.22 -28.58
CA ASP A 559 -48.74 0.86 -29.00
C ASP A 559 -48.89 0.82 -30.53
N ALA A 560 -49.77 -0.07 -30.99
CA ALA A 560 -50.05 -0.25 -32.41
C ALA A 560 -50.89 0.88 -33.02
N ASN A 561 -51.64 1.64 -32.20
CA ASN A 561 -52.65 2.61 -32.67
C ASN A 561 -52.03 3.97 -33.01
N GLU A 562 -50.81 4.22 -32.57
CA GLU A 562 -50.07 5.45 -32.84
C GLU A 562 -49.41 5.46 -34.24
N LYS A 563 -49.13 6.67 -34.73
CA LYS A 563 -48.44 6.87 -36.01
C LYS A 563 -46.93 6.82 -35.79
N HIS A 564 -46.26 5.86 -36.40
CA HIS A 564 -44.82 5.66 -36.30
C HIS A 564 -44.13 5.94 -37.64
N THR A 565 -43.09 6.77 -37.65
CA THR A 565 -42.21 6.97 -38.81
C THR A 565 -40.88 6.27 -38.54
N ILE A 566 -40.51 5.33 -39.39
CA ILE A 566 -39.26 4.56 -39.33
C ILE A 566 -38.34 5.06 -40.42
N GLN A 567 -37.14 5.52 -40.06
CA GLN A 567 -36.08 5.90 -40.99
C GLN A 567 -34.82 5.14 -40.65
N ILE A 568 -34.12 4.58 -41.64
CA ILE A 568 -32.84 3.91 -41.43
C ILE A 568 -31.75 4.65 -42.18
N PHE A 569 -30.65 4.92 -41.49
CA PHE A 569 -29.49 5.63 -42.02
C PHE A 569 -28.25 4.75 -41.96
N THR A 570 -27.36 4.86 -42.93
CA THR A 570 -26.00 4.29 -42.84
C THR A 570 -25.16 5.07 -41.83
N ILE A 571 -23.98 4.55 -41.46
CA ILE A 571 -23.01 5.28 -40.63
C ILE A 571 -22.55 6.62 -41.22
N LEU A 572 -22.66 6.79 -42.54
CA LEU A 572 -22.33 8.04 -43.24
C LEU A 572 -23.52 9.02 -43.28
N GLY A 573 -24.64 8.69 -42.60
CA GLY A 573 -25.84 9.52 -42.57
C GLY A 573 -26.74 9.39 -43.80
N GLN A 574 -26.46 8.48 -44.73
CA GLN A 574 -27.30 8.27 -45.91
C GLN A 574 -28.58 7.52 -45.51
N LYS A 575 -29.76 8.08 -45.80
CA LYS A 575 -31.04 7.41 -45.56
C LYS A 575 -31.27 6.29 -46.58
N VAL A 576 -31.47 5.06 -46.10
CA VAL A 576 -31.66 3.84 -46.90
C VAL A 576 -33.06 3.23 -46.76
N TYR A 577 -33.83 3.67 -45.77
CA TYR A 577 -35.22 3.25 -45.57
C TYR A 577 -36.02 4.40 -44.96
N ASP A 578 -37.28 4.55 -45.38
CA ASP A 578 -38.23 5.52 -44.83
C ASP A 578 -39.64 4.97 -44.99
N LYS A 579 -40.35 4.74 -43.88
CA LYS A 579 -41.72 4.22 -43.89
C LYS A 579 -42.51 4.78 -42.73
N THR A 580 -43.71 5.29 -43.02
CA THR A 580 -44.69 5.67 -42.00
C THR A 580 -45.76 4.59 -41.88
N LEU A 581 -46.12 4.24 -40.64
CA LEU A 581 -47.14 3.26 -40.29
C LEU A 581 -48.14 3.89 -39.34
N LYS A 582 -49.39 3.42 -39.39
CA LYS A 582 -50.46 3.72 -38.43
C LYS A 582 -51.27 2.45 -38.24
N ASN A 583 -51.73 2.17 -37.01
CA ASN A 583 -52.52 0.98 -36.69
C ASN A 583 -51.77 -0.34 -37.02
N SER A 584 -50.45 -0.39 -36.81
CA SER A 584 -49.63 -1.57 -37.12
C SER A 584 -48.68 -1.92 -35.97
N PRO A 585 -48.81 -3.11 -35.35
CA PRO A 585 -47.95 -3.53 -34.23
C PRO A 585 -46.56 -3.97 -34.67
N LEU A 586 -46.32 -4.12 -35.98
CA LEU A 586 -45.07 -4.65 -36.52
C LEU A 586 -44.72 -4.01 -37.86
N SER A 587 -43.43 -3.78 -38.09
CA SER A 587 -42.84 -3.46 -39.39
C SER A 587 -41.74 -4.47 -39.70
N THR A 588 -41.63 -4.92 -40.95
CA THR A 588 -40.49 -5.73 -41.41
C THR A 588 -39.73 -4.92 -42.46
N VAL A 589 -38.41 -4.88 -42.34
CA VAL A 589 -37.48 -4.29 -43.30
C VAL A 589 -36.57 -5.40 -43.81
N GLU A 590 -36.47 -5.54 -45.12
CA GLU A 590 -35.76 -6.63 -45.79
C GLU A 590 -34.68 -6.06 -46.73
N ASN A 591 -33.76 -6.92 -47.16
CA ASN A 591 -32.71 -6.61 -48.13
C ASN A 591 -31.74 -5.50 -47.72
N LEU A 592 -31.52 -5.29 -46.41
CA LEU A 592 -30.40 -4.47 -45.94
C LEU A 592 -29.07 -5.17 -46.27
N GLN A 593 -28.13 -4.44 -46.85
CA GLN A 593 -26.78 -4.94 -47.11
C GLN A 593 -25.98 -5.07 -45.80
N THR A 594 -24.91 -5.86 -45.80
CA THR A 594 -23.99 -5.96 -44.65
C THR A 594 -23.47 -4.58 -44.28
N GLY A 595 -23.56 -4.22 -42.99
CA GLY A 595 -23.18 -2.91 -42.51
C GLY A 595 -23.80 -2.53 -41.16
N ILE A 596 -23.43 -1.34 -40.67
CA ILE A 596 -23.99 -0.74 -39.46
C ILE A 596 -24.99 0.34 -39.88
N TYR A 597 -26.16 0.34 -39.23
CA TYR A 597 -27.22 1.30 -39.51
C TYR A 597 -27.79 1.90 -38.22
N PHE A 598 -28.37 3.09 -38.35
CA PHE A 598 -29.14 3.76 -37.30
C PHE A 598 -30.61 3.80 -37.69
N VAL A 599 -31.46 3.14 -36.90
CA VAL A 599 -32.92 3.15 -37.05
C VAL A 599 -33.48 4.26 -36.18
N LYS A 600 -33.95 5.33 -36.82
CA LYS A 600 -34.67 6.43 -36.19
C LYS A 600 -36.17 6.15 -36.26
N ILE A 601 -36.85 6.15 -35.12
CA ILE A 601 -38.30 5.98 -35.01
C ILE A 601 -38.88 7.24 -34.38
N THR A 602 -39.84 7.86 -35.06
CA THR A 602 -40.52 9.07 -34.61
C THR A 602 -42.01 8.81 -34.46
N ASN A 603 -42.54 9.14 -33.30
CA ASN A 603 -43.96 9.25 -32.98
C ASN A 603 -44.26 10.72 -32.63
N GLU A 604 -45.51 11.17 -32.69
CA GLU A 604 -45.98 12.57 -32.74
C GLU A 604 -45.16 13.58 -31.89
N ASN A 605 -44.71 13.21 -30.69
CA ASN A 605 -43.91 14.07 -29.80
C ASN A 605 -42.52 13.51 -29.43
N THR A 606 -42.11 12.36 -29.97
CA THR A 606 -40.90 11.66 -29.52
C THR A 606 -40.09 11.06 -30.67
N THR A 607 -38.77 11.04 -30.53
CA THR A 607 -37.86 10.45 -31.50
C THR A 607 -36.81 9.61 -30.79
N VAL A 608 -36.60 8.38 -31.27
CA VAL A 608 -35.60 7.45 -30.76
C VAL A 608 -34.70 6.98 -31.88
N THR A 609 -33.42 6.79 -31.61
CA THR A 609 -32.49 6.19 -32.56
C THR A 609 -31.85 4.95 -31.95
N LYS A 610 -31.93 3.79 -32.62
CA LYS A 610 -31.25 2.54 -32.23
C LYS A 610 -30.24 2.12 -33.29
N LYS A 611 -29.07 1.66 -32.86
CA LYS A 611 -28.07 1.04 -33.75
C LYS A 611 -28.48 -0.41 -34.04
N ILE A 612 -28.37 -0.81 -35.30
CA ILE A 612 -28.47 -2.20 -35.74
C ILE A 612 -27.24 -2.62 -36.53
N ILE A 613 -26.94 -3.91 -36.50
CA ILE A 613 -25.85 -4.54 -37.25
C ILE A 613 -26.48 -5.54 -38.23
N VAL A 614 -26.03 -5.49 -39.48
CA VAL A 614 -26.38 -6.44 -40.53
C VAL A 614 -25.10 -7.19 -40.90
N ASN A 615 -25.08 -8.50 -40.67
CA ASN A 615 -23.96 -9.39 -40.98
C ASN A 615 -24.08 -9.95 -42.39
#